data_AF-A0A3B9FHM4-F1
#
_entry.id   AF-A0A3B9FHM4-F1
#
_cell.length_a   1.000
_cell.length_b   1.000
_cell.length_c   1.000
_cell.angle_alpha   90.00
_cell.angle_beta   90.00
_cell.angle_gamma   90.00
#
_symmetry.space_group_name_H-M   'P 1'
#
loop_
_entity.id
_entity.type
_entity.pdbx_description
1 polymer ?
#
loop_
_entity_poly.entity_id
_entity_poly.type
_entity_poly.pdbx_seq_one_letter_code
_entity_poly.pdbx_strand_id
1 'polypeptide(L)' 'MTRWRHLTVAIGLVAALIIYVGLVMQIADMVTDIHMFFDFLFYLIAGLAWIPAASRVVGWLARHESH' A
#
# COMPACT_ATOMS: atom_id res chain seq x y z
N MET A 1 -8.38 22.44 -13.67
CA MET A 1 -8.96 21.84 -12.45
C MET A 1 -8.09 20.66 -11.94
N THR A 2 -6.78 20.86 -11.80
CA THR A 2 -5.80 19.75 -11.68
C THR A 2 -5.46 19.39 -10.23
N ARG A 3 -5.56 20.37 -9.31
CA ARG A 3 -5.18 20.21 -7.89
C ARG A 3 -6.13 19.31 -7.08
N TRP A 4 -7.42 19.30 -7.39
CA TRP A 4 -8.41 18.48 -6.68
C TRP A 4 -8.26 16.98 -6.98
N ARG A 5 -7.81 16.61 -8.18
CA ARG A 5 -7.57 15.20 -8.56
C ARG A 5 -6.37 14.60 -7.80
N HIS A 6 -5.26 15.32 -7.69
CA HIS A 6 -4.13 14.87 -6.86
C HIS A 6 -4.55 14.70 -5.40
N LEU A 7 -5.40 15.59 -4.88
CA LEU A 7 -5.91 15.48 -3.51
C LEU A 7 -6.79 14.23 -3.34
N THR A 8 -7.74 13.98 -4.26
CA THR A 8 -8.60 12.78 -4.21
C THR A 8 -7.78 11.50 -4.34
N VAL A 9 -6.77 11.48 -5.21
CA VAL A 9 -5.89 10.32 -5.38
C VAL A 9 -5.00 10.12 -4.16
N ALA A 10 -4.44 11.19 -3.58
CA ALA A 10 -3.64 11.12 -2.37
C ALA A 10 -4.49 10.62 -1.19
N ILE A 11 -5.69 11.16 -1.00
CA ILE A 11 -6.62 10.71 0.04
C ILE A 11 -7.00 9.24 -0.18
N GLY A 12 -7.30 8.84 -1.41
CA GLY A 12 -7.62 7.45 -1.76
C GLY A 12 -6.44 6.50 -1.53
N LEU A 13 -5.22 6.91 -1.88
CA LEU A 13 -4.00 6.15 -1.65
C LEU A 13 -3.73 5.98 -0.14
N VAL A 14 -3.86 7.06 0.63
CA VAL A 14 -3.69 7.03 2.09
C VAL A 14 -4.74 6.13 2.73
N ALA A 15 -6.02 6.23 2.35
CA ALA A 15 -7.07 5.35 2.85
C ALA A 15 -6.82 3.88 2.51
N ALA A 16 -6.40 3.59 1.27
CA ALA A 16 -6.05 2.23 0.85
C ALA A 16 -4.83 1.69 1.62
N LEU A 17 -3.84 2.54 1.89
CA LEU A 17 -2.67 2.18 2.68
C LEU A 17 -3.05 1.86 4.13
N ILE A 18 -3.95 2.64 4.73
CA ILE A 18 -4.47 2.39 6.08
C ILE A 18 -5.17 1.03 6.14
N ILE A 19 -6.03 0.73 5.16
CA ILE A 19 -6.72 -0.57 5.08
C ILE A 19 -5.71 -1.71 4.93
N TYR A 20 -4.71 -1.53 4.06
CA TYR A 20 -3.67 -2.53 3.83
C TYR A 20 -2.86 -2.80 5.08
N VAL A 21 -2.35 -1.76 5.75
CA VAL A 21 -1.58 -1.90 6.99
C VAL A 21 -2.44 -2.55 8.07
N GLY A 22 -3.71 -2.16 8.21
CA GLY A 22 -4.63 -2.79 9.16
C GLY A 22 -4.79 -4.30 8.91
N LEU A 23 -4.96 -4.72 7.65
CA LEU A 23 -5.02 -6.14 7.29
C LEU A 23 -3.70 -6.86 7.55
N VAL A 24 -2.57 -6.24 7.22
CA VAL A 24 -1.23 -6.82 7.45
C VAL A 24 -0.98 -6.99 8.94
N MET A 25 -1.38 -6.04 9.80
CA MET A 25 -1.23 -6.16 11.24
C MET A 25 -2.07 -7.30 11.81
N GLN A 26 -3.31 -7.48 11.36
CA GLN A 26 -4.15 -8.61 11.77
C GLN A 26 -3.54 -9.97 11.38
N ILE A 27 -2.91 -10.04 10.20
CA ILE A 27 -2.21 -11.24 9.75
C ILE A 27 -0.90 -11.42 10.52
N ALA A 28 -0.20 -10.32 10.83
CA ALA A 28 1.03 -10.34 11.63
C ALA A 28 0.73 -10.98 12.99
N ASP A 29 -0.30 -10.57 13.71
CA ASP A 29 -0.65 -11.17 15.01
C ASP A 29 -0.88 -12.70 14.96
N MET A 30 -1.20 -13.27 13.80
CA MET A 30 -1.36 -14.72 13.62
C MET A 30 -0.07 -15.44 13.21
N VAL A 31 0.90 -14.73 12.63
CA VAL A 31 2.10 -15.30 11.99
C VAL A 31 3.37 -14.95 12.75
N THR A 32 3.41 -13.74 13.34
CA THR A 32 4.55 -13.17 14.05
C THR A 32 4.41 -13.40 15.55
N ASP A 33 5.27 -14.28 16.08
CA ASP A 33 5.53 -14.61 17.50
C ASP A 33 6.30 -15.95 17.57
N ILE A 34 6.37 -16.68 16.45
CA ILE A 34 6.99 -18.00 16.39
C ILE A 34 8.52 -17.88 16.33
N HIS A 35 9.07 -17.14 15.35
CA HIS A 35 10.52 -16.99 15.14
C HIS A 35 10.84 -15.69 14.37
N MET A 36 11.84 -14.94 14.85
CA MET A 36 12.31 -13.66 14.26
C MET A 36 12.58 -13.70 12.75
N PHE A 37 13.03 -14.83 12.21
CA PHE A 37 13.28 -14.99 10.77
C PHE A 37 11.99 -14.96 9.95
N PHE A 38 10.92 -15.60 10.44
CA PHE A 38 9.62 -15.55 9.76
C PHE A 38 9.00 -14.16 9.85
N ASP A 39 9.18 -13.47 10.97
CA ASP A 39 8.72 -12.08 11.12
C ASP A 39 9.42 -11.17 10.11
N PHE A 40 10.75 -11.30 9.98
CA PHE A 40 11.52 -10.54 8.99
C PHE A 40 11.04 -10.83 7.57
N LEU A 41 10.87 -12.11 7.22
CA LEU A 41 10.42 -12.49 5.89
C LEU A 41 8.98 -12.02 5.60
N PHE A 42 8.11 -12.10 6.60
CA PHE A 42 6.73 -11.62 6.52
C PHE A 42 6.68 -10.11 6.26
N TYR A 43 7.39 -9.31 7.06
CA TYR A 43 7.42 -7.85 6.87
C TYR A 43 8.10 -7.45 5.55
N LEU A 44 9.13 -8.18 5.11
CA LEU A 44 9.79 -7.92 3.83
C LEU A 44 8.84 -8.17 2.66
N ILE A 45 8.13 -9.29 2.66
CA ILE A 45 7.14 -9.61 1.62
C ILE A 45 5.95 -8.66 1.70
N ALA A 46 5.42 -8.37 2.89
CA ALA A 46 4.32 -7.43 3.07
C ALA A 46 4.70 -6.00 2.64
N GLY A 47 5.93 -5.55 2.86
CA GLY A 47 6.40 -4.27 2.34
C GLY A 47 6.43 -4.25 0.80
N LEU A 48 6.94 -5.31 0.18
CA LEU A 48 7.04 -5.41 -1.28
C LEU A 48 5.67 -5.62 -1.96
N ALA A 49 4.74 -6.33 -1.32
CA ALA A 49 3.42 -6.63 -1.86
C ALA A 49 2.55 -5.38 -2.08
N TRP A 50 2.87 -4.27 -1.41
CA TRP A 50 2.19 -2.98 -1.63
C TRP A 50 2.68 -2.25 -2.90
N ILE A 51 3.89 -2.53 -3.41
CA ILE A 51 4.49 -1.83 -4.55
C ILE A 51 3.63 -1.90 -5.83
N PRO A 52 3.07 -3.06 -6.23
CA PRO A 52 2.20 -3.14 -7.41
C PRO A 52 0.90 -2.36 -7.25
N ALA A 53 0.36 -2.28 -6.03
CA ALA A 53 -0.84 -1.50 -5.75
C ALA A 53 -0.55 0.01 -5.89
N ALA A 54 0.56 0.47 -5.29
CA ALA A 54 1.01 1.85 -5.43
C ALA A 54 1.32 2.21 -6.90
N SER A 55 2.00 1.34 -7.64
CA SER A 55 2.38 1.59 -9.03
C SER A 55 1.18 1.68 -9.97
N ARG A 56 0.09 0.93 -9.72
CA ARG A 56 -1.18 1.09 -10.46
C ARG A 56 -1.80 2.46 -10.23
N VAL A 57 -1.84 2.95 -8.99
CA VAL A 57 -2.45 4.25 -8.68
C VAL A 57 -1.63 5.40 -9.28
N VAL A 58 -0.31 5.35 -9.15
CA VAL A 58 0.59 6.35 -9.75
C VAL A 58 0.54 6.29 -11.29
N GLY A 59 0.50 5.09 -11.88
CA GLY A 59 0.40 4.92 -13.32
C GLY A 59 -0.97 5.31 -13.90
N TRP A 60 -2.05 5.28 -13.10
CA TRP A 60 -3.35 5.83 -13.47
C TRP A 60 -3.30 7.36 -13.47
N LEU A 61 -2.69 7.96 -12.45
CA LEU A 61 -2.50 9.41 -12.36
C LEU A 61 -1.70 9.95 -13.56
N ALA A 62 -0.56 9.32 -13.87
CA ALA A 62 0.30 9.70 -14.99
C ALA A 62 -0.40 9.62 -16.35
N ARG A 63 -1.26 8.60 -16.57
CA ARG A 63 -2.02 8.44 -17.83
C ARG A 63 -3.15 9.46 -18.01
N HIS A 64 -3.68 10.01 -16.92
CA HIS A 64 -4.76 11.00 -16.96
C HIS A 64 -4.25 12.44 -16.87
N GLU A 65 -2.93 12.65 -16.90
CA GLU A 65 -2.26 13.96 -16.96
C GLU A 65 -1.58 14.23 -18.31
N SER A 66 -1.44 13.23 -19.18
CA SER A 66 -0.77 13.36 -20.47
C SER A 66 -1.68 13.85 -21.61
N HIS A 67 -2.71 14.65 -21.34
CA HIS A 67 -3.57 15.26 -22.36
C HIS A 67 -3.98 16.69 -21.99
#